data_AF-A0A7C8KWH8-F1
#
_entry.id   AF-A0A7C8KWH8-F1
#
_cell.length_a   1.000
_cell.length_b   1.000
_cell.length_c   1.000
_cell.angle_alpha   90.00
_cell.angle_beta   90.00
_cell.angle_gamma   90.00
#
_symmetry.space_group_name_H-M   'P 1'
#
loop_
_entity.id
_entity.type
_entity.pdbx_description
1 polymer ?
#
loop_
_entity_poly.entity_id
_entity_poly.type
_entity_poly.pdbx_seq_one_letter_code
_entity_poly.pdbx_strand_id
1 'polypeptide(L)'
;MTIMKKTIICLYLTGILVGCSTAAGEISGFEKSTVNKEVPVPSNAIPGDAHFDNPHINKGKRYHLDNIGGDQGLYPPQEYFEEIKNWGWEELEKEQMGHVHFFKKGETIISIVLEEDYFQLYEIKEEFDF
;
A
#
# COMPACT_ATOMS: atom_id res chain seq x y z
N MET A 1 -1.35 -63.35 12.19
CA MET A 1 -0.55 -62.13 12.40
C MET A 1 -0.59 -61.32 11.12
N THR A 2 -1.63 -60.50 10.98
CA THR A 2 -1.87 -59.67 9.79
C THR A 2 -1.30 -58.29 10.09
N ILE A 3 -0.64 -57.64 9.12
CA ILE A 3 -0.76 -56.20 8.80
C ILE A 3 0.11 -55.90 7.55
N MET A 4 -0.58 -55.90 6.41
CA MET A 4 -0.61 -54.89 5.35
C MET A 4 0.62 -53.99 5.15
N LYS A 5 1.29 -54.15 4.00
CA LYS A 5 2.31 -53.22 3.47
C LYS A 5 1.62 -51.98 2.89
N LYS A 6 2.12 -50.81 3.32
CA LYS A 6 1.54 -49.48 3.13
C LYS A 6 1.64 -49.02 1.66
N THR A 7 0.49 -48.73 1.06
CA THR A 7 0.40 -47.97 -0.19
C THR A 7 0.58 -46.48 0.15
N ILE A 8 1.62 -45.83 -0.37
CA ILE A 8 1.82 -44.38 -0.25
C ILE A 8 1.04 -43.72 -1.39
N ILE A 9 -0.04 -43.04 -1.05
CA ILE A 9 -0.78 -42.14 -1.95
C ILE A 9 -0.25 -40.72 -1.65
N CYS A 10 0.56 -40.16 -2.55
CA CYS A 10 0.93 -38.74 -2.52
C CYS A 10 -0.23 -37.93 -3.08
N LEU A 11 -1.06 -37.38 -2.18
CA LEU A 11 -2.10 -36.42 -2.50
C LEU A 11 -1.47 -35.03 -2.65
N TYR A 12 -1.22 -34.61 -3.89
CA TYR A 12 -0.86 -33.22 -4.17
C TYR A 12 -2.08 -32.33 -3.95
N LEU A 13 -2.16 -31.68 -2.79
CA LEU A 13 -3.01 -30.51 -2.58
C LEU A 13 -2.37 -29.33 -3.34
N THR A 14 -2.81 -29.10 -4.56
CA THR A 14 -2.72 -27.76 -5.15
C THR A 14 -3.81 -26.91 -4.50
N GLY A 15 -3.45 -26.22 -3.42
CA GLY A 15 -4.28 -25.15 -2.88
C GLY A 15 -4.35 -24.03 -3.90
N ILE A 16 -5.52 -23.88 -4.54
CA ILE A 16 -5.82 -22.68 -5.31
C ILE A 16 -6.02 -21.59 -4.26
N LEU A 17 -4.99 -20.76 -4.07
CA LEU A 17 -5.13 -19.49 -3.37
C LEU A 17 -5.99 -18.59 -4.27
N VAL A 18 -7.30 -18.66 -4.08
CA VAL A 18 -8.21 -17.64 -4.60
C VAL A 18 -7.97 -16.40 -3.73
N GLY A 19 -7.16 -15.47 -4.24
CA GLY A 19 -7.06 -14.13 -3.67
C GLY A 19 -8.44 -13.49 -3.75
N CYS A 20 -9.07 -13.28 -2.61
CA CYS A 20 -10.28 -12.47 -2.53
C CYS A 20 -9.81 -11.01 -2.66
N SER A 21 -9.75 -10.47 -3.88
CA SER A 21 -9.60 -9.04 -4.07
C SER A 21 -10.92 -8.40 -3.66
N THR A 22 -10.95 -7.80 -2.46
CA THR A 22 -11.93 -6.78 -2.16
C THR A 22 -11.69 -5.67 -3.18
N ALA A 23 -12.59 -5.56 -4.16
CA ALA A 23 -12.50 -4.52 -5.18
C ALA A 23 -12.57 -3.17 -4.45
N ALA A 24 -11.41 -2.52 -4.27
CA ALA A 24 -11.36 -1.09 -4.03
C ALA A 24 -12.18 -0.42 -5.15
N GLY A 25 -12.83 0.72 -4.86
CA GLY A 25 -13.54 1.45 -5.90
C GLY A 25 -12.61 1.64 -7.10
N GLU A 26 -13.07 1.26 -8.30
CA GLU A 26 -12.21 1.20 -9.49
C GLU A 26 -11.41 2.49 -9.64
N ILE A 27 -10.08 2.40 -9.61
CA ILE A 27 -9.21 3.54 -9.82
C ILE A 27 -9.36 3.95 -11.29
N SER A 28 -9.80 5.19 -11.53
CA SER A 28 -10.11 5.66 -12.88
C SER A 28 -8.87 6.09 -13.68
N GLY A 29 -7.71 6.14 -13.02
CA GLY A 29 -6.43 6.59 -13.57
C GLY A 29 -5.57 7.24 -12.49
N PHE A 30 -4.43 7.79 -12.91
CA PHE A 30 -3.48 8.44 -12.01
C PHE A 30 -3.09 9.82 -12.51
N GLU A 31 -2.92 10.74 -11.56
CA GLU A 31 -2.38 12.08 -11.78
C GLU A 31 -1.20 12.36 -10.84
N LYS A 32 -0.54 13.51 -11.04
CA LYS A 32 0.60 13.90 -10.21
C LYS A 32 0.12 14.46 -8.87
N SER A 33 0.69 13.96 -7.78
CA SER A 33 0.44 14.51 -6.45
C SER A 33 0.84 15.98 -6.33
N THR A 34 0.11 16.71 -5.47
CA THR A 34 0.45 18.07 -5.06
C THR A 34 1.52 18.11 -3.98
N VAL A 35 1.74 16.99 -3.26
CA VAL A 35 2.81 16.82 -2.25
C VAL A 35 4.16 16.71 -2.96
N ASN A 36 4.25 15.77 -3.91
CA ASN A 36 5.42 15.51 -4.71
C ASN A 36 4.99 15.07 -6.12
N LYS A 37 5.38 15.83 -7.16
CA LYS A 37 4.92 15.61 -8.55
C LYS A 37 5.40 14.29 -9.17
N GLU A 38 6.33 13.59 -8.54
CA GLU A 38 6.80 12.27 -8.95
C GLU A 38 6.01 11.11 -8.32
N VAL A 39 5.03 11.41 -7.46
CA VAL A 39 4.16 10.40 -6.85
C VAL A 39 2.82 10.38 -7.60
N PRO A 40 2.41 9.23 -8.16
CA PRO A 40 1.07 9.10 -8.71
C PRO A 40 0.04 9.11 -7.58
N VAL A 41 -1.13 9.69 -7.83
CA VAL A 41 -2.31 9.60 -6.96
C VAL A 41 -3.54 9.26 -7.81
N PRO A 42 -4.48 8.46 -7.31
CA PRO A 42 -5.71 8.13 -8.04
C PRO A 42 -6.47 9.39 -8.47
N SER A 43 -6.82 9.51 -9.75
CA SER A 43 -7.46 10.71 -10.30
C SER A 43 -8.89 10.94 -9.80
N ASN A 44 -9.55 9.89 -9.30
CA ASN A 44 -10.86 9.97 -8.64
C ASN A 44 -10.77 10.24 -7.14
N ALA A 45 -9.57 10.35 -6.56
CA ALA A 45 -9.44 10.67 -5.14
C ALA A 45 -9.68 12.15 -4.87
N ILE A 46 -10.44 12.47 -3.82
CA ILE A 46 -10.77 13.85 -3.45
C ILE A 46 -9.72 14.37 -2.47
N PRO A 47 -8.93 15.42 -2.82
CA PRO A 47 -7.89 15.92 -1.96
C PRO A 47 -8.47 16.75 -0.78
N GLY A 48 -7.88 16.56 0.39
CA GLY A 48 -8.13 17.32 1.61
C GLY A 48 -6.83 17.61 2.34
N ASP A 49 -6.89 18.42 3.38
CA ASP A 49 -5.70 18.71 4.18
C ASP A 49 -5.38 17.55 5.12
N ALA A 50 -4.10 17.21 5.23
CA ALA A 50 -3.62 16.27 6.23
C ALA A 50 -3.18 17.03 7.47
N HIS A 51 -3.57 16.55 8.65
CA HIS A 51 -3.01 17.01 9.91
C HIS A 51 -1.79 16.15 10.25
N PHE A 52 -0.71 16.78 10.68
CA PHE A 52 0.49 16.07 11.12
C PHE A 52 1.28 16.92 12.10
N ASP A 53 1.57 16.35 13.28
CA ASP A 53 2.38 16.98 14.32
C ASP A 53 3.81 16.39 14.37
N ASN A 54 4.12 15.44 13.48
CA ASN A 54 5.43 14.80 13.44
C ASN A 54 6.49 15.75 12.81
N PRO A 55 7.57 16.10 13.53
CA PRO A 55 8.57 17.02 13.04
C PRO A 55 9.39 16.49 11.85
N HIS A 56 9.31 15.19 11.54
CA HIS A 56 9.99 14.58 10.39
C HIS A 56 9.17 14.62 9.10
N ILE A 57 7.93 15.13 9.13
CA ILE A 57 7.11 15.30 7.92
C ILE A 57 7.38 16.69 7.33
N ASN A 58 7.66 16.75 6.03
CA ASN A 58 7.82 18.00 5.28
C ASN A 58 6.47 18.55 4.81
N LYS A 59 5.71 17.71 4.11
CA LYS A 59 4.43 18.05 3.49
C LYS A 59 3.50 16.84 3.54
N GLY A 60 2.20 17.09 3.60
CA GLY A 60 1.19 16.05 3.63
C GLY A 60 -0.11 16.46 2.96
N LYS A 61 -0.84 15.49 2.42
CA LYS A 61 -2.19 15.67 1.88
C LYS A 61 -3.02 14.40 2.16
N ARG A 62 -4.30 14.59 2.47
CA ARG A 62 -5.28 13.51 2.60
C ARG A 62 -6.00 13.32 1.27
N TYR A 63 -6.32 12.09 0.91
CA TYR A 63 -7.04 11.73 -0.30
C TYR A 63 -8.16 10.76 0.06
N HIS A 64 -9.41 11.21 -0.08
CA HIS A 64 -10.57 10.34 0.08
C HIS A 64 -10.78 9.52 -1.19
N LEU A 65 -10.91 8.21 -1.03
CA LEU A 65 -11.14 7.26 -2.11
C LEU A 65 -11.93 6.07 -1.55
N ASP A 66 -13.16 5.90 -2.02
CA ASP A 66 -14.07 4.86 -1.50
C ASP A 66 -13.48 3.45 -1.62
N ASN A 67 -13.64 2.66 -0.55
CA ASN A 67 -13.20 1.28 -0.40
C ASN A 67 -11.67 1.08 -0.47
N ILE A 68 -10.87 2.13 -0.27
CA ILE A 68 -9.43 1.98 -0.04
C ILE A 68 -9.15 1.58 1.41
N GLY A 69 -8.04 0.86 1.64
CA GLY A 69 -7.53 0.55 2.98
C GLY A 69 -8.30 -0.55 3.74
N GLY A 70 -9.58 -0.74 3.45
CA GLY A 70 -10.47 -1.70 4.13
C GLY A 70 -10.51 -1.52 5.65
N ASP A 71 -10.99 -2.53 6.39
CA ASP A 71 -11.11 -2.45 7.84
C ASP A 71 -9.74 -2.14 8.48
N GLN A 72 -9.67 -1.03 9.24
CA GLN A 72 -8.48 -0.56 9.95
C GLN A 72 -7.28 -0.19 9.03
N GLY A 73 -7.48 0.00 7.72
CA GLY A 73 -6.38 0.37 6.81
C GLY A 73 -5.40 -0.77 6.51
N LEU A 74 -5.73 -2.01 6.86
CA LEU A 74 -4.83 -3.17 6.76
C LEU A 74 -4.85 -3.87 5.39
N TYR A 75 -5.55 -3.30 4.41
CA TYR A 75 -5.66 -3.85 3.06
C TYR A 75 -4.97 -2.91 2.06
N PRO A 76 -3.68 -3.15 1.77
CA PRO A 76 -2.95 -2.36 0.78
C PRO A 76 -3.61 -2.43 -0.60
N PRO A 77 -3.94 -1.29 -1.23
CA PRO A 77 -4.52 -1.25 -2.56
C PRO A 77 -3.47 -1.65 -3.60
N GLN A 78 -3.52 -2.90 -4.05
CA GLN A 78 -2.51 -3.49 -4.95
C GLN A 78 -2.28 -2.63 -6.21
N GLU A 79 -3.36 -2.23 -6.89
CA GLU A 79 -3.29 -1.41 -8.12
C GLU A 79 -2.55 -0.07 -7.87
N TYR A 80 -2.85 0.60 -6.76
CA TYR A 80 -2.20 1.86 -6.43
C TYR A 80 -0.70 1.68 -6.13
N PHE A 81 -0.35 0.64 -5.37
CA PHE A 81 1.02 0.40 -4.96
C PHE A 81 1.90 -0.07 -6.12
N GLU A 82 1.34 -0.87 -7.02
CA GLU A 82 1.98 -1.23 -8.28
C GLU A 82 2.24 0.01 -9.15
N GLU A 83 1.31 0.96 -9.21
CA GLU A 83 1.54 2.19 -9.97
C GLU A 83 2.64 3.07 -9.37
N ILE A 84 2.70 3.19 -8.04
CA ILE A 84 3.81 3.86 -7.36
C ILE A 84 5.15 3.22 -7.77
N LYS A 85 5.21 1.89 -7.79
CA LYS A 85 6.39 1.14 -8.25
C LYS A 85 6.71 1.38 -9.73
N ASN A 86 5.69 1.43 -10.60
CA ASN A 86 5.85 1.75 -12.03
C ASN A 86 6.43 3.15 -12.25
N TRP A 87 6.17 4.10 -11.35
CA TRP A 87 6.75 5.46 -11.37
C TRP A 87 8.18 5.53 -10.78
N GLY A 88 8.76 4.37 -10.47
CA GLY A 88 10.15 4.21 -10.07
C GLY A 88 10.40 4.32 -8.57
N TRP A 89 9.36 4.17 -7.75
CA TRP A 89 9.49 4.12 -6.29
C TRP A 89 9.66 2.68 -5.81
N GLU A 90 10.52 2.47 -4.82
CA GLU A 90 10.73 1.17 -4.19
C GLU A 90 10.03 1.15 -2.83
N GLU A 91 9.21 0.13 -2.58
CA GLU A 91 8.57 -0.05 -1.27
C GLU A 91 9.60 -0.59 -0.26
N LEU A 92 9.67 0.04 0.92
CA LEU A 92 10.54 -0.37 2.02
C LEU A 92 9.78 -1.33 2.94
N GLU A 93 9.54 -2.56 2.47
CA GLU A 93 8.69 -3.55 3.16
C GLU A 93 9.11 -3.83 4.61
N LYS A 94 10.41 -3.76 4.91
CA LYS A 94 10.93 -3.99 6.28
C LYS A 94 10.56 -2.89 7.26
N GLU A 95 10.26 -1.70 6.76
CA GLU A 95 9.93 -0.51 7.55
C GLU A 95 8.41 -0.29 7.66
N GLN A 96 7.61 -1.21 7.09
CA GLN A 96 6.17 -1.16 7.19
C GLN A 96 5.72 -1.21 8.65
N MET A 97 4.84 -0.29 9.03
CA MET A 97 4.27 -0.20 10.37
C MET A 97 2.74 -0.28 10.29
N GLY A 98 2.21 -1.51 10.25
CA GLY A 98 0.76 -1.73 10.15
C GLY A 98 0.21 -1.17 8.85
N HIS A 99 -0.63 -0.13 8.95
CA HIS A 99 -1.25 0.58 7.82
C HIS A 99 -0.36 1.70 7.24
N VAL A 100 0.87 1.85 7.74
CA VAL A 100 1.86 2.81 7.22
C VAL A 100 2.86 2.10 6.33
N HIS A 101 2.93 2.52 5.07
CA HIS A 101 3.84 2.01 4.05
C HIS A 101 4.82 3.10 3.63
N PHE A 102 6.09 2.74 3.43
CA PHE A 102 7.13 3.68 3.02
C PHE A 102 7.64 3.34 1.64
N PHE A 103 7.90 4.38 0.85
CA PHE A 103 8.51 4.24 -0.47
C PHE A 103 9.68 5.18 -0.63
N LYS A 104 10.70 4.73 -1.36
CA LYS A 104 11.93 5.49 -1.62
C LYS A 104 12.17 5.67 -3.11
N LYS A 105 12.63 6.86 -3.49
CA LYS A 105 13.14 7.15 -4.83
C LYS A 105 14.30 8.12 -4.72
N GLY A 106 15.51 7.64 -5.03
CA GLY A 106 16.73 8.40 -4.75
C GLY A 106 16.88 8.66 -3.25
N GLU A 107 16.98 9.93 -2.86
CA GLU A 107 17.06 10.37 -1.46
C GLU A 107 15.68 10.73 -0.87
N THR A 108 14.63 10.75 -1.69
CA THR A 108 13.28 11.09 -1.22
C THR A 108 12.58 9.85 -0.65
N ILE A 109 11.96 10.03 0.52
CA ILE A 109 11.08 9.04 1.14
C ILE A 109 9.68 9.65 1.23
N ILE A 110 8.69 8.84 0.87
CA ILE A 110 7.27 9.13 1.13
C ILE A 110 6.69 8.07 2.06
N SER A 111 5.63 8.42 2.77
CA SER A 111 4.78 7.45 3.45
C SER A 111 3.34 7.55 2.97
N ILE A 112 2.69 6.38 2.91
CA ILE A 112 1.26 6.23 2.68
C ILE A 112 0.66 5.61 3.94
N VAL A 113 -0.23 6.35 4.57
CA VAL A 113 -1.01 5.91 5.74
C VAL A 113 -2.39 5.54 5.21
N LEU A 114 -2.74 4.27 5.26
CA LEU A 114 -4.03 3.75 4.83
C LEU A 114 -5.04 3.81 5.98
N GLU A 115 -6.24 4.26 5.68
CA GLU A 115 -7.39 4.23 6.58
C GLU A 115 -8.63 3.81 5.76
N GLU A 116 -9.74 3.53 6.44
CA GLU A 116 -10.99 3.18 5.76
C GLU A 116 -11.47 4.39 4.91
N ASP A 117 -11.60 4.18 3.60
CA ASP A 117 -12.06 5.16 2.60
C ASP A 117 -11.14 6.38 2.38
N TYR A 118 -9.92 6.40 2.92
CA TYR A 118 -8.95 7.42 2.57
C TYR A 118 -7.52 6.97 2.82
N PHE A 119 -6.58 7.70 2.24
CA PHE A 119 -5.18 7.60 2.60
C PHE A 119 -4.57 8.98 2.79
N GLN A 120 -3.45 9.02 3.51
CA GLN A 120 -2.64 10.21 3.64
C GLN A 120 -1.29 9.95 2.98
N LEU A 121 -0.85 10.90 2.16
CA LEU A 121 0.46 10.88 1.52
C LEU A 121 1.32 11.94 2.18
N TYR A 122 2.48 11.53 2.68
CA TYR A 122 3.47 12.41 3.29
C TYR A 122 4.80 12.31 2.56
N GLU A 123 5.47 13.44 2.39
CA GLU A 123 6.90 13.49 2.07
C GLU A 123 7.68 13.66 3.38
N ILE A 124 8.64 12.77 3.61
CA ILE A 124 9.47 12.73 4.81
C ILE A 124 10.71 13.59 4.59
N LYS A 125 11.18 14.28 5.64
CA LYS A 125 12.41 15.06 5.61
C LYS A 125 13.63 14.15 5.41
N GLU A 126 14.64 14.66 4.70
CA GLU A 126 15.87 13.93 4.34
C GLU A 126 16.63 13.35 5.55
N GLU A 127 16.46 13.91 6.75
CA GLU A 127 17.15 13.49 7.99
C GLU A 127 16.49 12.30 8.71
N PHE A 128 15.51 11.64 8.10
CA PHE A 128 14.82 10.51 8.71
C PHE A 128 15.51 9.18 8.40
N ASP A 129 16.11 8.59 9.43
CA ASP A 129 16.57 7.19 9.42
C ASP A 129 15.48 6.29 10.03
N PHE A 130 15.30 5.10 9.45
CA PHE A 130 14.38 4.06 9.92
C PHE A 130 14.97 3.24 11.07
#